data_AF-A0A2D4PQ25-F1
#
_entry.id   AF-A0A2D4PQ25-F1
#
_cell.length_a   1.000
_cell.length_b   1.000
_cell.length_c   1.000
_cell.angle_alpha   90.00
_cell.angle_beta   90.00
_cell.angle_gamma   90.00
#
_symmetry.space_group_name_H-M   'P 1'
#
loop_
_entity.id
_entity.type
_entity.pdbx_description
1 polymer ?
#
loop_
_entity_poly.entity_id
_entity_poly.type
_entity_poly.pdbx_seq_one_letter_code
_entity_poly.pdbx_strand_id
1 'polypeptide(L)'
;SPKCRDVFEPARQQFNGKGSYGNGGAMRVAGISLAYSDVQDVKKYAKLSAELTHANSLGYNGAILQALAVHYALRGESNRDKFLDHLIDQMEDVEADDKLGYEDRPFSKRLKKIRQFLEQGSVSRSDVLLELGNGIAAL
;
A
#
# COMPACT_ATOMS: atom_id res chain seq x y z
N SER A 1 -11.57 -29.02 -16.56
CA SER A 1 -11.21 -27.58 -16.48
C SER A 1 -11.84 -27.01 -15.21
N PRO A 2 -11.09 -26.40 -14.28
CA PRO A 2 -11.72 -25.74 -13.15
C PRO A 2 -12.57 -24.58 -13.69
N LYS A 3 -13.88 -24.59 -13.39
CA LYS A 3 -14.78 -23.49 -13.74
C LYS A 3 -14.54 -22.36 -12.74
N CYS A 4 -13.48 -21.57 -12.94
CA CYS A 4 -13.26 -20.35 -12.16
C CYS A 4 -14.35 -19.33 -12.55
N ARG A 5 -15.36 -19.17 -11.70
CA ARG A 5 -16.46 -18.21 -11.87
C ARG A 5 -16.16 -16.86 -11.21
N ASP A 6 -15.31 -16.88 -10.19
CA ASP A 6 -14.82 -15.71 -9.47
C ASP A 6 -13.31 -15.85 -9.29
N VAL A 7 -12.56 -14.96 -9.95
CA VAL A 7 -11.09 -14.96 -9.93
C VAL A 7 -10.51 -14.45 -8.61
N PHE A 8 -11.32 -13.82 -7.75
CA PHE A 8 -10.92 -13.28 -6.45
C PHE A 8 -11.20 -14.23 -5.29
N GLU A 9 -12.09 -15.21 -5.48
CA GLU A 9 -12.45 -16.19 -4.45
C GLU A 9 -11.22 -16.91 -3.84
N PRO A 10 -10.24 -17.40 -4.64
CA PRO A 10 -9.09 -18.09 -4.07
C PRO A 10 -8.29 -17.23 -3.08
N ALA A 11 -8.13 -15.94 -3.36
CA ALA A 11 -7.41 -15.02 -2.48
C ALA A 11 -8.15 -14.77 -1.17
N ARG A 12 -9.50 -14.70 -1.21
CA ARG A 12 -10.34 -14.53 -0.02
C ARG A 12 -10.28 -15.75 0.91
N GLN A 13 -10.14 -16.96 0.36
CA GLN A 13 -10.08 -18.19 1.15
C GLN A 13 -8.74 -18.38 1.89
N GLN A 14 -7.68 -17.68 1.48
CA GLN A 14 -6.37 -17.78 2.13
C GLN A 14 -6.41 -17.36 3.61
N PHE A 15 -5.55 -17.98 4.41
CA PHE A 15 -5.39 -17.67 5.84
C PHE A 15 -6.71 -17.73 6.63
N ASN A 16 -7.46 -18.82 6.47
CA ASN A 16 -8.76 -19.04 7.12
C ASN A 16 -9.77 -17.93 6.82
N GLY A 17 -9.82 -17.47 5.56
CA GLY A 17 -10.75 -16.42 5.16
C GLY A 17 -10.27 -14.98 5.39
N LYS A 18 -9.08 -14.78 6.00
CA LYS A 18 -8.55 -13.45 6.33
C LYS A 18 -7.80 -12.78 5.17
N GLY A 19 -7.39 -13.55 4.16
CA GLY A 19 -6.55 -13.09 3.07
C GLY A 19 -5.08 -12.86 3.45
N SER A 20 -4.21 -12.75 2.45
CA SER A 20 -2.78 -12.48 2.65
C SER A 20 -2.52 -10.98 2.92
N TYR A 21 -1.77 -10.67 3.97
CA TYR A 21 -1.23 -9.33 4.26
C TYR A 21 0.20 -9.11 3.72
N GLY A 22 0.73 -10.05 2.92
CA GLY A 22 2.07 -9.96 2.36
C GLY A 22 2.26 -8.83 1.35
N ASN A 23 3.51 -8.47 1.07
CA ASN A 23 3.87 -7.42 0.12
C ASN A 23 3.78 -7.85 -1.37
N GLY A 24 3.33 -9.08 -1.63
CA GLY A 24 3.30 -9.65 -2.98
C GLY A 24 2.41 -8.89 -3.96
N GLY A 25 1.34 -8.23 -3.47
CA GLY A 25 0.54 -7.29 -4.25
C GLY A 25 1.34 -6.05 -4.64
N ALA A 26 2.02 -5.44 -3.67
CA ALA A 26 2.81 -4.22 -3.86
C ALA A 26 4.02 -4.41 -4.77
N MET A 27 4.75 -5.53 -4.64
CA MET A 27 5.98 -5.76 -5.43
C MET A 27 5.78 -5.80 -6.94
N ARG A 28 4.54 -5.94 -7.43
CA ARG A 28 4.18 -6.04 -8.86
C ARG A 28 3.28 -4.92 -9.37
N VAL A 29 2.95 -3.94 -8.52
CA VAL A 29 1.87 -2.98 -8.82
C VAL A 29 2.32 -1.78 -9.66
N ALA A 30 3.62 -1.53 -9.79
CA ALA A 30 4.15 -0.32 -10.43
C ALA A 30 3.63 -0.09 -11.87
N GLY A 31 3.35 -1.16 -12.62
CA GLY A 31 2.79 -1.07 -13.97
C GLY A 31 1.40 -0.40 -14.03
N ILE A 32 0.63 -0.44 -12.94
CA ILE A 32 -0.66 0.25 -12.85
C ILE A 32 -0.48 1.76 -13.01
N SER A 33 0.48 2.36 -12.31
CA SER A 33 0.74 3.80 -12.37
C SER A 33 1.37 4.26 -13.69
N LEU A 34 1.91 3.33 -14.47
CA LEU A 34 2.36 3.59 -15.84
C LEU A 34 1.20 3.58 -16.84
N ALA A 35 0.16 2.78 -16.57
CA ALA A 35 -0.98 2.61 -17.45
C ALA A 35 -2.11 3.63 -17.20
N TYR A 36 -2.28 4.07 -15.95
CA TYR A 36 -3.36 4.97 -15.55
C TYR A 36 -2.81 6.29 -15.02
N SER A 37 -3.28 7.40 -15.60
CA SER A 37 -2.87 8.75 -15.19
C SER A 37 -3.78 9.38 -14.15
N ASP A 38 -5.02 8.89 -13.97
CA ASP A 38 -5.93 9.38 -12.94
C ASP A 38 -5.68 8.67 -11.60
N VAL A 39 -5.66 9.43 -10.50
CA VAL A 39 -5.32 8.89 -9.18
C VAL A 39 -6.37 7.90 -8.66
N GLN A 40 -7.65 8.11 -9.00
CA GLN A 40 -8.72 7.19 -8.58
C GLN A 40 -8.60 5.87 -9.33
N ASP A 41 -8.26 5.90 -10.62
CA ASP A 41 -7.97 4.69 -11.39
C ASP A 41 -6.73 3.96 -10.87
N VAL A 42 -5.65 4.68 -10.53
CA VAL A 42 -4.47 4.07 -9.91
C VAL A 42 -4.85 3.32 -8.64
N LYS A 43 -5.61 3.93 -7.73
CA LYS A 43 -6.08 3.25 -6.49
C LYS A 43 -6.96 2.05 -6.80
N LYS A 44 -7.95 2.22 -7.67
CA LYS A 44 -8.91 1.17 -8.05
C LYS A 44 -8.21 -0.05 -8.67
N TYR A 45 -7.35 0.16 -9.67
CA TYR A 45 -6.70 -0.93 -10.38
C TYR A 45 -5.53 -1.53 -9.59
N ALA A 46 -4.85 -0.75 -8.74
CA ALA A 46 -3.90 -1.29 -7.78
C ALA A 46 -4.60 -2.26 -6.83
N LYS A 47 -5.74 -1.86 -6.24
CA LYS A 47 -6.56 -2.72 -5.38
C LYS A 47 -6.99 -4.00 -6.08
N LEU A 48 -7.65 -3.89 -7.23
CA LEU A 48 -8.15 -5.06 -7.98
C LEU A 48 -6.99 -6.01 -8.38
N SER A 49 -5.85 -5.48 -8.83
CA SER A 49 -4.70 -6.31 -9.20
C SER A 49 -4.07 -7.03 -7.99
N ALA A 50 -4.12 -6.42 -6.81
CA ALA A 50 -3.63 -7.00 -5.57
C ALA A 50 -4.61 -8.06 -5.04
N GLU A 51 -5.92 -7.79 -5.05
CA GLU A 51 -6.98 -8.68 -4.56
C GLU A 51 -7.03 -10.04 -5.26
N LEU A 52 -6.45 -10.17 -6.45
CA LEU A 52 -6.24 -11.48 -7.11
C LEU A 52 -5.43 -12.46 -6.25
N THR A 53 -4.57 -11.97 -5.34
CA THR A 53 -3.79 -12.83 -4.42
C THR A 53 -3.73 -12.34 -2.97
N HIS A 54 -4.11 -11.10 -2.69
CA HIS A 54 -4.04 -10.44 -1.39
C HIS A 54 -5.40 -9.81 -1.07
N ALA A 55 -6.31 -10.59 -0.51
CA ALA A 55 -7.65 -10.12 -0.13
C ALA A 55 -7.69 -9.42 1.24
N ASN A 56 -6.57 -9.39 1.98
CA ASN A 56 -6.47 -8.63 3.23
C ASN A 56 -6.14 -7.16 2.91
N SER A 57 -6.77 -6.23 3.63
CA SER A 57 -6.53 -4.80 3.42
C SER A 57 -5.11 -4.36 3.68
N LEU A 58 -4.38 -4.95 4.63
CA LEU A 58 -2.95 -4.69 4.77
C LEU A 58 -2.20 -5.02 3.47
N GLY A 59 -2.55 -6.13 2.81
CA GLY A 59 -1.94 -6.55 1.56
C GLY A 59 -2.29 -5.62 0.39
N TYR A 60 -3.58 -5.36 0.15
CA TYR A 60 -3.98 -4.54 -0.99
C TYR A 60 -3.78 -3.03 -0.77
N ASN A 61 -3.87 -2.51 0.46
CA ASN A 61 -3.56 -1.10 0.75
C ASN A 61 -2.07 -0.82 0.61
N GLY A 62 -1.19 -1.78 0.95
CA GLY A 62 0.23 -1.66 0.64
C GLY A 62 0.50 -1.59 -0.87
N ALA A 63 -0.29 -2.30 -1.68
CA ALA A 63 -0.22 -2.18 -3.14
C ALA A 63 -0.72 -0.82 -3.64
N ILE A 64 -1.79 -0.29 -3.06
CA ILE A 64 -2.28 1.06 -3.35
C ILE A 64 -1.21 2.10 -3.01
N LEU A 65 -0.61 2.04 -1.83
CA LEU A 65 0.46 2.94 -1.40
C LEU A 65 1.64 2.91 -2.37
N GLN A 66 2.12 1.71 -2.73
CA GLN A 66 3.23 1.56 -3.67
C GLN A 66 2.89 2.12 -5.06
N ALA A 67 1.66 1.93 -5.55
CA ALA A 67 1.21 2.50 -6.81
C ALA A 67 1.15 4.04 -6.75
N LEU A 68 0.62 4.60 -5.67
CA LEU A 68 0.57 6.04 -5.45
C LEU A 68 1.98 6.66 -5.39
N ALA A 69 2.93 6.00 -4.72
CA ALA A 69 4.31 6.46 -4.67
C ALA A 69 4.93 6.55 -6.08
N VAL A 70 4.74 5.54 -6.92
CA VAL A 70 5.18 5.57 -8.33
C VAL A 70 4.47 6.68 -9.10
N HIS A 71 3.16 6.83 -8.92
CA HIS A 71 2.35 7.83 -9.60
C HIS A 71 2.81 9.27 -9.33
N TYR A 72 3.02 9.63 -8.07
CA TYR A 72 3.50 10.97 -7.72
C TYR A 72 4.95 11.22 -8.18
N ALA A 73 5.80 10.19 -8.14
CA ALA A 73 7.17 10.29 -8.67
C ALA A 73 7.18 10.54 -10.19
N LEU A 74 6.30 9.87 -10.96
CA LEU A 74 6.18 10.07 -12.41
C LEU A 74 5.71 11.47 -12.80
N ARG A 75 5.00 12.17 -11.91
CA ARG A 75 4.56 13.56 -12.11
C ARG A 75 5.62 14.60 -11.74
N GLY A 76 6.82 14.16 -11.39
CA GLY A 76 7.95 15.04 -11.10
C GLY A 76 7.86 15.75 -9.76
N GLU A 77 7.13 15.20 -8.78
CA GLU A 77 7.15 15.74 -7.42
C GLU A 77 8.54 15.52 -6.79
N SER A 78 9.40 16.53 -6.89
CA SER A 78 10.75 16.51 -6.34
C SER A 78 10.84 17.06 -4.92
N ASN A 79 9.77 17.67 -4.41
CA ASN A 79 9.70 18.11 -3.02
C ASN A 79 9.27 16.94 -2.13
N ARG A 80 10.21 16.50 -1.30
CA ARG A 80 10.03 15.40 -0.34
C ARG A 80 8.80 15.58 0.56
N ASP A 81 8.57 16.77 1.07
CA ASP A 81 7.50 17.02 2.05
C ASP A 81 6.13 16.98 1.35
N LYS A 82 6.01 17.58 0.16
CA LYS A 82 4.81 17.47 -0.68
C LYS A 82 4.52 16.04 -1.12
N PHE A 83 5.56 15.28 -1.47
CA PHE A 83 5.41 13.86 -1.80
C PHE A 83 4.82 13.08 -0.62
N LEU A 84 5.31 13.32 0.60
CA LEU A 84 4.78 12.68 1.81
C LEU A 84 3.38 13.17 2.18
N ASP A 85 3.08 14.46 2.02
CA ASP A 85 1.72 15.01 2.23
C ASP A 85 0.73 14.29 1.31
N HIS A 86 1.03 14.20 0.02
CA HIS A 86 0.19 13.49 -0.95
C HIS A 86 -0.05 12.02 -0.58
N LEU A 87 0.99 11.30 -0.15
CA LEU A 87 0.83 9.90 0.25
C LEU A 87 0.02 9.75 1.54
N ILE A 88 0.25 10.62 2.52
CA ILE A 88 -0.48 10.60 3.80
C ILE A 88 -1.96 10.90 3.55
N ASP A 89 -2.28 11.97 2.82
CA ASP A 89 -3.67 12.34 2.52
C ASP A 89 -4.40 11.20 1.80
N GLN A 90 -3.79 10.61 0.76
CA GLN A 90 -4.41 9.51 0.04
C GLN A 90 -4.56 8.25 0.90
N MET A 91 -3.61 7.94 1.78
CA MET A 91 -3.71 6.75 2.64
C MET A 91 -4.68 6.95 3.80
N GLU A 92 -4.85 8.17 4.32
CA GLU A 92 -5.88 8.44 5.32
C GLU A 92 -7.28 8.21 4.76
N ASP A 93 -7.53 8.62 3.52
CA ASP A 93 -8.78 8.33 2.80
C ASP A 93 -8.96 6.81 2.59
N VAL A 94 -7.92 6.13 2.08
CA VAL A 94 -7.96 4.69 1.78
C VAL A 94 -8.19 3.84 3.03
N GLU A 95 -7.58 4.21 4.15
CA GLU A 95 -7.70 3.49 5.42
C GLU A 95 -8.99 3.84 6.16
N ALA A 96 -9.60 5.01 5.93
CA ALA A 96 -10.91 5.35 6.47
C ALA A 96 -12.05 4.49 5.87
N ASP A 97 -11.91 4.08 4.62
CA ASP A 97 -12.88 3.23 3.91
C ASP A 97 -12.70 1.72 4.18
N ASP A 98 -11.68 1.33 4.95
CA ASP A 98 -11.35 -0.08 5.18
C ASP A 98 -12.30 -0.76 6.18
N LYS A 99 -13.13 -1.67 5.64
CA LYS A 99 -14.13 -2.44 6.39
C LYS A 99 -13.53 -3.50 7.33
N LEU A 100 -12.24 -3.82 7.19
CA LEU A 100 -11.55 -4.76 8.08
C LEU A 100 -11.20 -4.16 9.44
N GLY A 101 -11.37 -2.84 9.62
CA GLY A 101 -11.41 -2.22 10.95
C GLY A 101 -10.08 -2.21 11.68
N TYR A 102 -8.95 -2.08 10.95
CA TYR A 102 -7.70 -1.71 11.60
C TYR A 102 -7.85 -0.29 12.13
N GLU A 103 -8.18 -0.15 13.42
CA GLU A 103 -8.39 1.16 14.08
C GLU A 103 -7.18 2.10 13.96
N ASP A 104 -6.02 1.55 13.60
CA ASP A 104 -4.73 2.21 13.77
C ASP A 104 -4.15 2.90 12.53
N ARG A 105 -4.83 2.88 11.37
CA ARG A 105 -4.35 3.49 10.10
C ARG A 105 -2.84 3.27 9.86
N PRO A 106 -2.41 2.01 9.79
CA PRO A 106 -1.01 1.66 9.94
C PRO A 106 -0.09 2.27 8.86
N PHE A 107 -0.56 2.41 7.62
CA PHE A 107 0.23 3.03 6.56
C PHE A 107 0.41 4.52 6.79
N SER A 108 -0.67 5.23 7.13
CA SER A 108 -0.62 6.66 7.48
C SER A 108 0.32 6.91 8.66
N LYS A 109 0.29 6.07 9.69
CA LYS A 109 1.22 6.17 10.83
C LYS A 109 2.68 5.98 10.43
N ARG A 110 2.98 4.98 9.60
CA ARG A 110 4.35 4.75 9.12
C ARG A 110 4.85 5.86 8.21
N LEU A 111 4.00 6.43 7.36
CA LEU A 111 4.35 7.61 6.55
C LEU A 111 4.66 8.82 7.43
N LYS A 112 3.88 9.04 8.50
CA LYS A 112 4.18 10.08 9.51
C LYS A 112 5.50 9.80 10.24
N LYS A 113 5.81 8.54 10.52
CA LYS A 113 7.11 8.15 11.11
C LYS A 113 8.27 8.40 10.13
N ILE A 114 8.09 8.11 8.84
CA ILE A 114 9.06 8.45 7.79
C ILE A 114 9.32 9.96 7.76
N ARG A 115 8.28 10.79 7.83
CA ARG A 115 8.43 12.25 7.94
C ARG A 115 9.31 12.66 9.13
N GLN A 116 9.01 12.13 10.32
CA GLN A 116 9.79 12.40 11.52
C GLN A 116 11.27 12.00 11.35
N PHE A 117 11.55 10.84 10.72
CA PHE A 117 12.93 10.42 10.46
C PHE A 117 13.65 11.31 9.45
N LEU A 118 12.95 11.83 8.45
CA LEU A 118 13.55 12.72 7.44
C LEU A 118 13.81 14.14 7.95
N GLU A 119 13.17 14.53 9.05
CA GLU A 119 13.44 15.78 9.77
C GLU A 119 14.61 15.65 10.75
N GLN A 120 15.00 14.43 11.12
CA GLN A 120 16.14 14.17 12.00
C GLN A 120 17.46 14.28 11.23
N GLY A 121 18.47 14.93 11.83
CA GLY A 121 19.80 15.06 11.24
C GLY A 121 20.56 13.72 11.10
N SER A 122 20.19 12.70 11.88
CA SER A 122 20.71 11.34 11.76
C SER A 122 19.72 10.33 12.33
N VAL A 123 19.51 9.20 11.64
CA VAL A 123 18.66 8.09 12.08
C VAL A 123 19.46 6.79 11.96
N SER A 124 19.43 5.94 12.99
CA SER A 124 20.15 4.66 12.92
C SER A 124 19.37 3.64 12.08
N ARG A 125 20.09 2.70 11.45
CA ARG A 125 19.46 1.57 10.75
C ARG A 125 18.56 0.75 11.67
N SER A 126 18.96 0.59 12.93
CA SER A 126 18.19 -0.15 13.94
C SER A 126 16.83 0.51 14.21
N ASP A 127 16.78 1.84 14.30
CA ASP A 127 15.53 2.58 14.51
C ASP A 127 14.60 2.45 13.31
N VAL A 128 15.15 2.54 12.08
CA VAL A 128 14.38 2.32 10.85
C VAL A 128 13.77 0.92 10.84
N LEU A 129 14.53 -0.12 11.19
CA LEU A 129 14.05 -1.50 11.23
C LEU A 129 12.97 -1.71 12.29
N LEU A 130 13.15 -1.12 13.48
CA LEU A 130 12.21 -1.25 14.60
C LEU A 130 10.86 -0.60 14.27
N GLU A 131 10.87 0.55 13.60
CA GLU A 131 9.69 1.38 13.42
C GLU A 131 9.00 1.16 12.06
N LEU A 132 9.76 0.85 11.02
CA LEU A 132 9.23 0.68 9.65
C LEU A 132 9.28 -0.77 9.17
N GLY A 133 10.02 -1.66 9.84
CA GLY A 133 10.13 -3.06 9.46
C GLY A 133 10.97 -3.31 8.20
N ASN A 134 11.24 -4.60 7.95
CA ASN A 134 11.95 -5.11 6.77
C ASN A 134 11.49 -6.53 6.38
N GLY A 135 10.24 -6.85 6.74
CA GLY A 135 9.67 -8.19 6.58
C GLY A 135 8.99 -8.42 5.23
N ILE A 136 8.27 -9.54 5.16
CA ILE A 136 7.45 -9.93 4.02
C ILE A 136 6.04 -9.32 4.03
N ALA A 137 5.64 -8.72 5.15
CA ALA A 137 4.37 -8.03 5.26
C ALA A 137 4.39 -6.79 4.36
N ALA A 138 3.22 -6.41 3.83
CA ALA A 138 3.04 -5.12 3.17
C ALA A 138 3.20 -3.95 4.16
N LEU A 139 3.00 -4.25 5.44
CA LEU A 139 3.25 -3.42 6.59
C LEU A 139 4.38 -4.05 7.43
#